data_AF-M1BCQ7-F1
#
_entry.id   AF-M1BCQ7-F1
#
_cell.length_a   1.000
_cell.length_b   1.000
_cell.length_c   1.000
_cell.angle_alpha   90.00
_cell.angle_beta   90.00
_cell.angle_gamma   90.00
#
_symmetry.space_group_name_H-M   'P 1'
#
loop_
_entity.id
_entity.type
_entity.pdbx_description
1 polymer ?
#
loop_
_entity_poly.entity_id
_entity_poly.type
_entity_poly.pdbx_seq_one_letter_code
_entity_poly.pdbx_strand_id
1 'polypeptide(L)'
;MVIFQEVPENKRRVSTIKGIVIARRNAGLNTTFRLRRLVAGVGVENLFHLYSPNLKEIKVLDKKRVRRAKLYYLRDKMNALKKH
;
A
#
# COMPACT_ATOMS: atom_id res chain seq x y z
N MET A 1 0.70 1.88 -6.34
CA MET A 1 1.13 0.46 -6.20
C MET A 1 -0.11 -0.42 -6.14
N VAL A 2 -0.03 -1.64 -6.65
CA VAL A 2 -1.05 -2.67 -6.48
C VAL A 2 -0.42 -3.93 -5.91
N ILE A 3 -1.15 -4.59 -5.02
CA ILE A 3 -0.76 -5.80 -4.30
C ILE A 3 -1.78 -6.88 -4.59
N PHE A 4 -1.29 -8.07 -4.91
CA PHE A 4 -2.06 -9.28 -5.05
C PHE A 4 -1.79 -10.15 -3.83
N GLN A 5 -2.80 -10.34 -2.99
CA GLN A 5 -2.70 -11.07 -1.73
C GLN A 5 -3.62 -12.29 -1.75
N GLU A 6 -3.07 -13.44 -1.36
CA GLU A 6 -3.88 -14.61 -1.06
C GLU A 6 -4.45 -14.50 0.36
N VAL A 7 -5.75 -14.78 0.50
CA VAL A 7 -6.46 -14.74 1.78
C VAL A 7 -6.79 -16.17 2.18
N PRO A 8 -6.34 -16.66 3.35
CA PRO A 8 -6.55 -18.05 3.77
C PRO A 8 -8.00 -18.51 3.78
N GLU A 9 -8.93 -17.65 4.22
CA GLU A 9 -10.38 -17.92 4.21
C GLU A 9 -10.97 -18.05 2.80
N ASN A 10 -10.35 -17.43 1.79
CA ASN A 10 -10.90 -17.35 0.44
C ASN A 10 -9.87 -17.79 -0.60
N LYS A 11 -9.51 -19.08 -0.54
CA LYS A 11 -8.53 -19.72 -1.44
C LYS A 11 -8.90 -19.64 -2.92
N ARG A 12 -10.16 -19.33 -3.26
CA ARG A 12 -10.64 -19.25 -4.65
C ARG A 12 -10.27 -17.95 -5.35
N ARG A 13 -9.90 -16.88 -4.61
CA ARG A 13 -9.67 -15.56 -5.21
C ARG A 13 -8.53 -14.80 -4.56
N VAL A 14 -7.60 -14.34 -5.40
CA VAL A 14 -6.57 -13.39 -5.00
C VAL A 14 -7.19 -12.01 -4.79
N SER A 15 -7.03 -11.46 -3.60
CA SER A 15 -7.47 -10.10 -3.27
C SER A 15 -6.52 -9.08 -3.87
N THR A 16 -7.07 -8.04 -4.49
CA THR A 16 -6.29 -6.98 -5.12
C THR A 16 -6.44 -5.68 -4.32
N ILE A 17 -5.32 -5.13 -3.87
CA ILE A 17 -5.29 -3.91 -3.06
C ILE A 17 -4.44 -2.87 -3.78
N LYS A 18 -5.07 -1.77 -4.22
CA LYS A 18 -4.42 -0.63 -4.85
C LYS A 18 -4.36 0.56 -3.90
N GLY A 19 -3.22 1.25 -3.89
CA GLY A 19 -3.04 2.45 -3.07
C GLY A 19 -1.66 3.09 -3.25
N ILE A 20 -1.41 4.10 -2.41
CA ILE A 20 -0.17 4.87 -2.39
C ILE A 20 0.68 4.37 -1.23
N VAL A 21 1.96 4.10 -1.49
CA VAL A 21 2.90 3.76 -0.41
C VAL A 21 3.27 5.04 0.32
N ILE A 22 2.92 5.13 1.60
CA ILE A 22 3.14 6.32 2.42
C ILE A 22 4.37 6.20 3.33
N ALA A 23 4.81 4.99 3.61
CA ALA A 23 5.99 4.75 4.43
C ALA A 23 6.57 3.37 4.12
N ARG A 24 7.88 3.24 4.29
CA ARG A 24 8.61 1.98 4.31
C ARG A 24 9.51 1.96 5.55
N ARG A 25 9.58 0.83 6.24
CA ARG A 25 10.53 0.57 7.33
C ARG A 25 11.39 -0.62 6.92
N ASN A 26 12.69 -0.40 6.79
CA ASN A 26 13.65 -1.46 6.51
C ASN A 26 14.05 -2.12 7.82
N ALA A 27 13.93 -3.44 7.90
CA ALA A 27 14.24 -4.24 9.10
C ALA A 27 14.55 -5.70 8.71
N GLY A 28 15.42 -5.90 7.71
CA GLY A 28 15.71 -7.24 7.17
C GLY A 28 14.44 -7.94 6.66
N LEU A 29 14.22 -9.19 7.08
CA LEU A 29 13.02 -9.97 6.77
C LEU A 29 11.72 -9.31 7.29
N ASN A 30 11.82 -8.48 8.34
CA ASN A 30 10.69 -7.74 8.90
C ASN A 30 10.50 -6.37 8.21
N THR A 31 11.07 -6.18 7.02
CA THR A 31 10.83 -4.97 6.22
C THR A 31 9.35 -4.85 5.90
N THR A 32 8.78 -3.68 6.20
CA THR A 32 7.36 -3.39 6.02
C THR A 32 7.14 -2.13 5.20
N PHE A 33 5.96 -2.05 4.59
CA PHE A 33 5.50 -0.84 3.93
C PHE A 33 4.03 -0.59 4.26
N ARG A 34 3.65 0.69 4.29
CA ARG A 34 2.26 1.13 4.53
C ARG A 34 1.65 1.63 3.25
N LEU A 35 0.50 1.06 2.90
CA LEU A 35 -0.33 1.48 1.79
C LEU A 35 -1.52 2.29 2.31
N ARG A 36 -1.81 3.42 1.68
CA ARG A 36 -3.00 4.25 1.95
C ARG A 36 -3.91 4.26 0.73
N ARG A 37 -5.22 4.07 0.95
CA ARG A 37 -6.27 4.20 -0.07
C ARG A 37 -7.55 4.75 0.55
N LEU A 38 -8.41 5.34 -0.28
CA LEU A 38 -9.79 5.65 0.11
C LEU A 38 -10.68 4.48 -0.29
N VAL A 39 -11.49 3.99 0.63
CA VAL A 39 -12.50 2.94 0.40
C VAL A 39 -13.83 3.50 0.88
N ALA A 40 -14.80 3.63 -0.04
CA ALA A 40 -16.12 4.17 0.28
C ALA A 40 -16.08 5.50 1.08
N GLY A 41 -15.17 6.40 0.70
CA GLY A 41 -14.99 7.70 1.38
C GLY A 41 -14.14 7.67 2.65
N VAL A 42 -13.79 6.49 3.18
CA VAL A 42 -12.99 6.34 4.40
C VAL A 42 -11.52 6.09 4.06
N GLY A 43 -10.62 6.79 4.73
CA GLY A 43 -9.18 6.60 4.61
C GLY A 43 -8.72 5.33 5.31
N VAL A 44 -8.31 4.32 4.53
CA VAL A 44 -7.83 3.04 5.04
C VAL A 44 -6.31 2.93 4.84
N GLU A 45 -5.62 2.51 5.90
CA GLU A 45 -4.19 2.22 5.87
C GLU A 45 -3.94 0.74 6.17
N ASN A 46 -3.13 0.09 5.33
CA ASN A 46 -2.75 -1.31 5.48
C ASN A 46 -1.23 -1.40 5.61
N LEU A 47 -0.76 -2.15 6.60
CA LEU A 47 0.65 -2.50 6.77
C LEU A 47 0.91 -3.88 6.17
N PHE A 48 1.96 -4.01 5.37
CA PHE A 48 2.37 -5.28 4.77
C PHE A 48 3.83 -5.57 5.04
N HIS A 49 4.15 -6.83 5.26
CA HIS A 49 5.53 -7.35 5.28
C HIS A 49 5.97 -7.62 3.84
N LEU A 50 7.12 -7.08 3.44
CA LEU A 50 7.62 -7.16 2.07
C LEU A 50 7.87 -8.61 1.61
N TYR A 51 8.27 -9.47 2.55
CA TYR A 51 8.66 -10.86 2.28
C TYR A 51 7.59 -11.88 2.73
N SER A 52 6.35 -11.45 2.93
CA SER A 52 5.29 -12.38 3.34
C SER A 52 4.91 -13.33 2.18
N PRO A 53 4.77 -14.65 2.43
CA PRO A 53 4.34 -15.62 1.42
C PRO A 53 2.90 -15.42 0.94
N ASN A 54 2.11 -14.65 1.70
CA ASN A 54 0.73 -14.30 1.34
C ASN A 54 0.68 -13.21 0.26
N LEU A 55 1.78 -12.48 0.02
CA LEU A 55 1.89 -11.55 -1.09
C LEU A 55 2.36 -12.31 -2.33
N LYS A 56 1.46 -12.45 -3.30
CA LYS A 56 1.76 -13.14 -4.56
C LYS A 56 2.49 -12.26 -5.54
N GLU A 57 2.10 -10.98 -5.61
CA GLU A 57 2.68 -10.06 -6.56
C GLU A 57 2.55 -8.61 -6.08
N ILE A 58 3.58 -7.80 -6.36
CA ILE A 58 3.60 -6.36 -6.08
C ILE A 58 3.97 -5.64 -7.38
N LYS A 59 3.09 -4.75 -7.86
CA LYS A 59 3.37 -3.91 -9.05
C LYS A 59 3.37 -2.43 -8.73
N VAL A 60 4.41 -1.74 -9.20
CA VAL A 60 4.45 -0.28 -9.19
C VAL A 60 3.69 0.25 -10.40
N LEU A 61 2.47 0.72 -10.17
CA LEU A 61 1.62 1.27 -11.23
C LEU A 61 2.02 2.69 -11.66
N ASP A 62 2.51 3.49 -10.71
CA ASP A 62 2.86 4.90 -10.92
C ASP A 62 3.91 5.30 -9.87
N LYS A 63 4.80 6.22 -10.25
CA LYS A 63 5.86 6.76 -9.39
C LYS A 63 5.72 8.28 -9.35
N LYS A 64 5.47 8.82 -8.15
CA LYS A 64 5.35 10.26 -7.93
C LYS A 64 6.59 10.81 -7.24
N ARG A 65 7.07 11.97 -7.71
CA ARG A 65 8.12 12.72 -7.03
C ARG A 65 7.58 13.27 -5.72
N VAL A 66 8.16 12.84 -4.61
CA VAL A 66 7.80 13.27 -3.27
C VAL A 66 9.04 13.78 -2.54
N ARG A 67 8.86 14.77 -1.67
CA ARG A 67 9.98 15.39 -0.92
C ARG A 67 10.25 14.73 0.43
N ARG A 68 9.26 14.05 1.02
CA ARG A 68 9.38 13.41 2.35
C ARG A 68 9.52 11.90 2.20
N ALA A 69 10.36 11.28 3.02
CA ALA A 69 10.52 9.83 3.07
C ALA A 69 9.27 9.10 3.60
N LYS A 70 8.51 9.76 4.49
CA LYS A 70 7.21 9.28 4.99
C LYS A 70 6.14 10.35 4.73
N LEU A 71 5.06 9.93 4.09
CA LEU A 71 3.99 10.79 3.59
C LEU A 71 2.78 10.82 4.54
N TYR A 72 3.02 10.89 5.86
CA TYR A 72 1.92 10.90 6.84
C TYR A 72 0.99 12.12 6.73
N TYR A 73 1.48 13.21 6.15
CA TYR A 73 0.67 14.38 5.83
C TYR A 73 -0.46 14.08 4.81
N LEU A 74 -0.44 12.94 4.11
CA LEU A 74 -1.54 12.51 3.24
C LEU A 74 -2.76 12.02 4.05
N ARG A 75 -2.67 11.94 5.38
CA ARG A 75 -3.80 11.64 6.28
C ARG A 75 -4.80 12.80 6.30
N ASP A 76 -4.26 14.01 6.43
CA ASP A 76 -5.04 15.24 6.57
C ASP A 76 -5.39 15.84 5.20
N LYS A 77 -4.76 15.38 4.12
CA LYS A 77 -5.05 15.84 2.76
C LYS A 77 -6.08 14.95 2.07
N MET A 78 -7.25 15.50 1.81
CA MET A 78 -8.38 14.83 1.16
C MET A 78 -8.09 14.35 -0.28
N ASN A 79 -7.24 15.09 -1.02
CA ASN A 79 -7.00 14.87 -2.47
C ASN A 79 -5.53 14.56 -2.78
N ALA A 80 -4.90 13.73 -1.96
CA ALA A 80 -3.49 13.91 -1.72
C ALA A 80 -2.55 13.69 -2.93
N LEU A 81 -2.94 12.95 -3.97
CA LEU A 81 -2.13 12.77 -5.18
C LEU A 81 -3.00 12.43 -6.42
N LYS A 82 -3.99 13.24 -6.79
CA LYS A 82 -4.61 13.14 -8.13
C LYS A 82 -3.59 13.61 -9.20
N LYS A 83 -3.62 12.99 -10.38
CA LYS A 83 -2.89 13.48 -11.57
C LYS A 83 -3.55 14.82 -11.96
N HIS A 84 -2.75 15.84 -12.27
CA HIS A 84 -3.07 16.67 -13.43
C HIS A 84 -2.69 15.85 -14.66
#